data_AF-A0A9E2PB15-F1
#
_entry.id   AF-A0A9E2PB15-F1
#
_cell.length_a   1.000
_cell.length_b   1.000
_cell.length_c   1.000
_cell.angle_alpha   90.00
_cell.angle_beta   90.00
_cell.angle_gamma   90.00
#
_symmetry.space_group_name_H-M   'P 1'
#
loop_
_entity.id
_entity.type
_entity.pdbx_description
1 polymer ?
#
loop_
_entity_poly.entity_id
_entity_poly.type
_entity_poly.pdbx_seq_one_letter_code
_entity_poly.pdbx_strand_id
1 'polypeptide(L)'
;MLVLLSVSSCGRKGPPVAPRQVAVPAVNDLESIIEINNVILTWTVPKTKEKESPPITGFVIHQAKYSVSEDFCENCPINYKPVAEVAADFNGNDRKIKYIKQLDKGFKYFFKVTAFSKNMTSESRDSNIIKFDY
;
A
#
# COMPACT_ATOMS: atom_id res chain seq x y z
N MET A 1 -58.64 -23.46 35.78
CA MET A 1 -57.18 -23.69 35.70
C MET A 1 -56.78 -23.69 34.23
N LEU A 2 -56.24 -22.58 33.71
CA LEU A 2 -55.29 -22.56 32.59
C LEU A 2 -54.75 -21.12 32.45
N VAL A 3 -53.50 -20.90 32.85
CA VAL A 3 -52.77 -19.64 32.63
C VAL A 3 -51.89 -19.86 31.40
N LEU A 4 -52.22 -19.20 30.28
CA LEU A 4 -51.37 -19.18 29.09
C LEU A 4 -50.22 -18.18 29.29
N LEU A 5 -49.01 -18.72 29.45
CA LEU A 5 -47.76 -17.95 29.43
C LEU A 5 -47.31 -17.76 27.96
N SER A 6 -47.60 -16.60 27.39
CA SER A 6 -47.04 -16.17 26.10
C SER A 6 -45.64 -15.58 26.32
N VAL A 7 -44.60 -16.40 26.13
CA VAL A 7 -43.20 -15.96 26.12
C VAL A 7 -42.89 -15.32 24.76
N SER A 8 -43.08 -14.01 24.65
CA SER A 8 -42.64 -13.22 23.49
C SER A 8 -41.17 -12.83 23.65
N SER A 9 -40.25 -13.73 23.27
CA SER A 9 -38.83 -13.42 23.12
C SER A 9 -38.55 -12.95 21.69
N CYS A 10 -38.39 -11.64 21.50
CA CYS A 10 -37.91 -11.07 20.24
C CYS A 10 -36.38 -10.99 20.28
N GLY A 11 -35.70 -12.05 19.83
CA GLY A 11 -34.25 -12.05 19.67
C GLY A 11 -33.85 -11.32 18.39
N ARG A 12 -33.49 -10.04 18.48
CA ARG A 12 -32.82 -9.34 17.36
C ARG A 12 -31.39 -9.84 17.24
N LYS A 13 -31.09 -10.63 16.21
CA LYS A 13 -29.71 -10.92 15.80
C LYS A 13 -29.09 -9.60 15.30
N GLY A 14 -27.96 -9.21 15.90
CA GLY A 14 -27.20 -8.05 15.43
C GLY A 14 -26.71 -8.24 13.98
N PRO A 15 -26.39 -7.15 13.27
CA PRO A 15 -25.82 -7.25 11.94
C PRO A 15 -24.53 -8.10 11.98
N PRO A 16 -24.23 -8.88 10.93
CA PRO A 16 -23.02 -9.68 10.87
C PRO A 16 -21.79 -8.77 10.99
N VAL A 17 -20.85 -9.16 11.86
CA VAL A 17 -19.55 -8.50 11.96
C VAL A 17 -18.78 -8.80 10.68
N ALA A 18 -18.31 -7.76 9.99
CA ALA A 18 -17.48 -7.94 8.80
C ALA A 18 -16.24 -8.78 9.14
N PRO A 19 -15.86 -9.75 8.30
CA PRO A 19 -14.64 -10.53 8.52
C PRO A 19 -13.43 -9.60 8.67
N ARG A 20 -12.59 -9.83 9.68
CA ARG A 20 -11.30 -9.13 9.78
C ARG A 20 -10.43 -9.56 8.60
N GLN A 21 -10.15 -8.65 7.68
CA GLN A 21 -9.14 -8.87 6.65
C GLN A 21 -7.76 -8.66 7.26
N VAL A 22 -6.90 -9.66 7.17
CA VAL A 22 -5.52 -9.58 7.62
C VAL A 22 -4.72 -8.82 6.56
N ALA A 23 -4.25 -7.62 6.90
CA ALA A 23 -3.40 -6.83 6.01
C ALA A 23 -2.10 -7.55 5.70
N VAL A 24 -1.59 -7.38 4.47
CA VAL A 24 -0.27 -7.88 4.10
C VAL A 24 0.84 -7.01 4.72
N PRO A 25 2.04 -7.55 5.01
CA PRO A 25 3.12 -6.76 5.59
C PRO A 25 3.59 -5.65 4.65
N ALA A 26 3.86 -4.47 5.23
CA ALA A 26 4.37 -3.32 4.49
C ALA A 26 5.86 -3.45 4.17
N VAL A 27 6.26 -2.80 3.07
CA VAL A 27 7.66 -2.55 2.73
C VAL A 27 8.23 -1.53 3.72
N ASN A 28 9.45 -1.72 4.21
CA ASN A 28 10.09 -0.77 5.16
C ASN A 28 11.47 -0.29 4.69
N ASP A 29 11.96 -0.83 3.57
CA ASP A 29 13.28 -0.61 3.01
C ASP A 29 13.18 -0.06 1.58
N LEU A 30 12.18 0.80 1.32
CA LEU A 30 12.09 1.48 0.04
C LEU A 30 13.26 2.46 -0.10
N GLU A 31 14.05 2.29 -1.15
CA GLU A 31 15.22 3.11 -1.47
C GLU A 31 15.09 3.69 -2.88
N SER A 32 15.85 4.76 -3.13
CA SER A 32 15.89 5.41 -4.45
C SER A 32 17.31 5.80 -4.86
N ILE A 33 17.62 5.62 -6.15
CA ILE A 33 18.81 6.17 -6.81
C ILE A 33 18.34 7.00 -8.00
N ILE A 34 18.93 8.17 -8.20
CA ILE A 34 18.67 9.00 -9.38
C ILE A 34 19.84 8.82 -10.34
N GLU A 35 19.56 8.32 -11.54
CA GLU A 35 20.55 8.14 -12.61
C GLU A 35 20.08 8.89 -13.86
N ILE A 36 20.88 9.88 -14.28
CA ILE A 36 20.61 10.73 -15.44
C ILE A 36 19.26 11.45 -15.26
N ASN A 37 18.18 10.92 -15.85
CA ASN A 37 16.81 11.43 -15.77
C ASN A 37 15.82 10.37 -15.29
N ASN A 38 16.28 9.35 -14.57
CA ASN A 38 15.43 8.30 -14.03
C ASN A 38 15.59 8.20 -12.52
N VAL A 39 14.47 7.96 -11.83
CA VAL A 39 14.49 7.38 -10.50
C VAL A 39 14.42 5.86 -10.63
N ILE A 40 15.32 5.21 -9.92
CA ILE A 40 15.33 3.77 -9.70
C ILE A 40 14.87 3.55 -8.27
N LEU A 41 13.69 2.97 -8.09
CA LEU A 41 13.17 2.54 -6.80
C LEU A 41 13.48 1.07 -6.58
N THR A 42 13.97 0.73 -5.39
CA THR A 42 14.26 -0.64 -4.99
C THR A 42 13.70 -0.94 -3.62
N TRP A 43 13.17 -2.14 -3.43
CA TRP A 43 12.66 -2.61 -2.14
C TRP A 43 12.69 -4.13 -2.05
N THR A 44 12.56 -4.67 -0.84
CA THR A 44 12.47 -6.12 -0.62
C THR A 44 11.03 -6.55 -0.40
N VAL A 45 10.62 -7.67 -1.03
CA VAL A 45 9.32 -8.31 -0.75
C VAL A 45 9.28 -8.76 0.71
N PRO A 46 8.42 -8.15 1.56
CA PRO A 46 8.39 -8.48 2.98
C PRO A 46 8.06 -9.96 3.21
N LYS A 47 8.60 -10.53 4.28
CA LYS A 47 8.23 -11.88 4.70
C LYS A 47 6.92 -11.83 5.46
N THR A 48 6.00 -12.70 5.07
CA THR A 48 4.75 -12.95 5.78
C THR A 48 5.08 -13.65 7.11
N LYS A 49 4.83 -12.99 8.25
CA LYS A 49 5.13 -13.53 9.59
C LYS A 49 4.01 -14.40 10.15
N GLU A 50 2.77 -14.11 9.78
CA GLU A 50 1.59 -14.85 10.23
C GLU A 50 1.27 -15.95 9.22
N LYS A 51 0.98 -17.17 9.70
CA LYS A 51 0.57 -18.29 8.84
C LYS A 51 -0.69 -17.98 8.01
N GLU A 52 -1.49 -17.02 8.46
CA GLU A 52 -2.79 -16.67 7.86
C GLU A 52 -2.76 -15.41 7.00
N SER A 53 -1.68 -14.64 7.02
CA SER A 53 -1.58 -13.47 6.13
C SER A 53 -1.51 -13.93 4.67
N PRO A 54 -2.29 -13.34 3.77
CA PRO A 54 -2.30 -13.74 2.38
C PRO A 54 -0.93 -13.46 1.71
N PRO A 55 -0.55 -14.24 0.69
CA PRO A 55 0.71 -14.00 -0.02
C PRO A 55 0.64 -12.67 -0.78
N ILE A 56 1.75 -11.93 -0.76
CA ILE A 56 1.92 -10.73 -1.58
C ILE A 56 2.03 -11.17 -3.05
N THR A 57 1.18 -10.62 -3.90
CA THR A 57 1.19 -10.88 -5.35
C THR A 57 1.74 -9.71 -6.15
N GLY A 58 1.78 -8.52 -5.57
CA GLY A 58 2.33 -7.34 -6.24
C GLY A 58 2.37 -6.12 -5.35
N PHE A 59 2.74 -5.01 -5.99
CA PHE A 59 2.96 -3.71 -5.38
C PHE A 59 2.34 -2.62 -6.22
N VAL A 60 1.76 -1.61 -5.57
CA VAL A 60 1.34 -0.36 -6.20
C VAL A 60 2.36 0.72 -5.84
N ILE A 61 2.92 1.36 -6.87
CA ILE A 61 3.79 2.52 -6.71
C ILE A 61 2.90 3.75 -6.76
N HIS A 62 2.96 4.52 -5.68
CA HIS A 62 2.23 5.77 -5.54
C HIS A 62 3.20 6.93 -5.67
N GLN A 63 2.80 7.94 -6.44
CA GLN A 63 3.58 9.16 -6.68
C GLN A 63 2.74 10.39 -6.37
N ALA A 64 3.36 11.39 -5.75
CA ALA A 64 2.93 12.77 -5.84
C ALA A 64 4.02 13.62 -6.51
N LYS A 65 3.61 14.59 -7.31
CA LYS A 65 4.49 15.44 -8.12
C LYS A 65 3.96 16.87 -8.04
N TYR A 66 4.81 17.81 -7.63
CA TYR A 66 4.48 19.22 -7.47
C TYR A 66 5.52 20.10 -8.14
N SER A 67 5.10 21.15 -8.84
CA SER A 67 6.05 22.10 -9.43
C SER A 67 6.83 22.80 -8.32
N VAL A 68 8.15 22.95 -8.50
CA VAL A 68 8.99 23.75 -7.60
C VAL A 68 8.76 25.25 -7.83
N SER A 69 8.22 25.63 -8.99
CA SER A 69 7.93 27.04 -9.33
C SER A 69 6.65 27.59 -8.70
N GLU A 70 5.79 26.71 -8.20
CA GLU A 70 4.55 27.07 -7.52
C GLU A 70 4.78 26.97 -6.01
N ASP A 71 4.12 27.83 -5.22
CA ASP A 71 4.24 27.80 -3.76
C ASP A 71 3.81 26.44 -3.21
N PHE A 72 4.79 25.56 -2.98
CA PHE A 72 4.56 24.27 -2.39
C PHE A 72 4.23 24.46 -0.91
N CYS A 73 2.96 24.28 -0.57
CA CYS A 73 2.47 24.29 0.80
C CYS A 73 3.02 23.06 1.57
N GLU A 74 3.97 23.28 2.47
CA GLU A 74 4.61 22.20 3.25
C GLU A 74 3.65 21.41 4.15
N ASN A 75 2.56 22.04 4.58
CA ASN A 75 1.56 21.44 5.49
C ASN A 75 0.32 20.89 4.76
N CYS A 76 0.31 20.94 3.43
CA CYS A 76 -0.83 20.45 2.68
C CYS A 76 -0.78 18.91 2.57
N PRO A 77 -1.94 18.23 2.64
CA PRO A 77 -1.98 16.79 2.42
C PRO A 77 -1.36 16.41 1.08
N ILE A 78 -0.41 15.48 1.10
CA ILE A 78 0.23 14.97 -0.11
C ILE A 78 -0.77 14.09 -0.86
N ASN A 79 -1.07 14.47 -2.10
CA ASN A 79 -2.02 13.76 -2.95
C ASN A 79 -1.29 12.73 -3.81
N TYR A 80 -1.14 11.53 -3.25
CA TYR A 80 -0.55 10.39 -3.95
C TYR A 80 -1.51 9.80 -4.99
N LYS A 81 -0.99 9.52 -6.17
CA LYS A 81 -1.70 8.79 -7.24
C LYS A 81 -0.97 7.49 -7.55
N PRO A 82 -1.69 6.39 -7.82
CA PRO A 82 -1.06 5.17 -8.33
C PRO A 82 -0.49 5.47 -9.72
N VAL A 83 0.78 5.14 -9.94
CA VAL A 83 1.47 5.35 -11.23
C VAL A 83 1.95 4.07 -11.89
N ALA A 84 2.02 2.98 -11.14
CA ALA A 84 2.36 1.67 -11.67
C ALA A 84 1.93 0.56 -10.71
N GLU A 85 1.69 -0.62 -11.27
CA GLU A 85 1.55 -1.88 -10.57
C GLU A 85 2.73 -2.77 -10.98
N VAL A 86 3.38 -3.42 -10.01
CA VAL A 86 4.52 -4.31 -10.24
C VAL A 86 4.23 -5.65 -9.58
N ALA A 87 4.29 -6.73 -10.37
CA ALA A 87 4.12 -8.08 -9.85
C ALA A 87 5.24 -8.42 -8.86
N ALA A 88 4.92 -9.18 -7.82
CA ALA A 88 5.90 -9.72 -6.88
C ALA A 88 6.58 -10.97 -7.49
N ASP A 89 7.08 -10.83 -8.72
CA ASP A 89 7.86 -11.86 -9.40
C ASP A 89 9.33 -11.71 -8.99
N PHE A 90 9.78 -12.62 -8.13
CA PHE A 90 11.16 -12.70 -7.69
C PHE A 90 11.64 -14.14 -7.85
N ASN A 91 12.78 -14.30 -8.50
CA ASN A 91 13.33 -15.62 -8.81
C ASN A 91 14.34 -16.02 -7.72
N GLY A 92 14.03 -17.06 -6.95
CA GLY A 92 14.94 -17.63 -5.95
C GLY A 92 15.01 -16.89 -4.60
N ASN A 93 16.23 -16.70 -4.07
CA ASN A 93 16.49 -16.11 -2.74
C ASN A 93 16.52 -14.56 -2.75
N ASP A 94 16.69 -13.94 -3.91
CA ASP A 94 16.72 -12.49 -4.03
C ASP A 94 15.28 -11.96 -4.12
N ARG A 95 14.79 -11.40 -3.02
CA ARG A 95 13.45 -10.84 -2.89
C ARG A 95 13.41 -9.36 -3.25
N LYS A 96 14.42 -8.84 -3.95
CA LYS A 96 14.46 -7.43 -4.35
C LYS A 96 13.65 -7.19 -5.62
N ILE A 97 12.88 -6.12 -5.59
CA ILE A 97 12.12 -5.59 -6.72
C ILE A 97 12.75 -4.26 -7.13
N LYS A 98 12.74 -4.00 -8.44
CA LYS A 98 13.24 -2.76 -9.05
C LYS A 98 12.16 -2.14 -9.93
N TYR A 99 11.97 -0.84 -9.80
CA TYR A 99 11.11 -0.05 -10.68
C TYR A 99 11.87 1.18 -11.17
N ILE A 100 11.77 1.49 -12.46
CA ILE A 100 12.45 2.63 -13.09
C ILE A 100 11.40 3.56 -13.66
N LYS A 101 11.53 4.86 -13.39
CA LYS A 101 10.66 5.89 -13.94
C LYS A 101 11.46 7.11 -14.37
N GLN A 102 11.15 7.63 -15.54
CA GLN A 102 11.68 8.90 -16.00
C GLN A 102 11.16 10.07 -15.16
N LEU A 103 12.03 11.02 -14.85
CA LEU A 103 11.75 12.23 -14.09
C LEU A 103 11.72 13.45 -15.01
N ASP A 104 10.84 14.39 -14.68
CA ASP A 104 10.79 15.71 -15.26
C ASP A 104 11.46 16.68 -14.31
N LYS A 105 12.26 17.60 -14.85
CA LYS A 105 12.96 18.61 -14.05
C LYS A 105 12.01 19.68 -13.51
N GLY A 106 12.39 20.29 -12.40
CA GLY A 106 11.64 21.37 -11.76
C GLY A 106 10.47 20.87 -10.92
N PHE A 107 10.52 19.62 -10.44
CA PHE A 107 9.46 19.02 -9.64
C PHE A 107 9.97 18.42 -8.33
N LYS A 108 9.15 18.60 -7.29
CA LYS A 108 9.27 17.88 -6.03
C LYS A 108 8.49 16.57 -6.14
N TYR A 109 9.19 15.46 -5.94
CA TYR A 109 8.65 14.12 -6.03
C TYR A 109 8.49 13.50 -4.65
N PHE A 110 7.41 12.76 -4.48
CA PHE A 110 7.17 11.87 -3.36
C PHE A 110 6.81 10.49 -3.89
N PHE A 111 7.44 9.45 -3.34
CA PHE A 111 7.13 8.07 -3.67
C PHE A 111 6.87 7.26 -2.41
N LYS A 112 5.92 6.33 -2.51
CA LYS A 112 5.68 5.26 -1.54
C LYS A 112 5.18 4.02 -2.27
N VAL A 113 5.30 2.88 -1.63
CA VAL A 113 4.85 1.59 -2.16
C VAL A 113 3.88 0.95 -1.18
N THR A 114 2.79 0.38 -1.71
CA THR A 114 1.91 -0.53 -0.96
C THR A 114 1.97 -1.92 -1.58
N ALA A 115 1.99 -2.95 -0.75
CA ALA A 115 1.90 -4.34 -1.17
C ALA A 115 0.44 -4.79 -1.19
N PHE A 116 0.07 -5.68 -2.10
CA PHE A 116 -1.26 -6.27 -2.14
C PHE A 116 -1.23 -7.78 -2.35
N SER A 117 -2.26 -8.46 -1.87
CA SER A 117 -2.53 -9.86 -2.17
C SER A 117 -3.41 -10.02 -3.40
N LYS A 118 -3.56 -11.27 -3.88
CA LYS A 118 -4.37 -11.62 -5.05
C LYS A 118 -5.71 -10.86 -5.07
N ASN A 119 -6.06 -10.31 -6.24
CA ASN A 119 -7.28 -9.53 -6.49
C ASN A 119 -7.45 -8.33 -5.54
N MET A 120 -6.36 -7.75 -5.03
CA MET A 120 -6.35 -6.62 -4.08
C MET A 120 -7.26 -6.85 -2.85
N THR A 121 -7.45 -8.10 -2.44
CA THR A 121 -8.33 -8.44 -1.31
C THR A 121 -7.75 -7.96 0.02
N SER A 122 -6.44 -7.70 0.08
CA SER A 122 -5.77 -7.12 1.24
C SER A 122 -4.59 -6.27 0.76
N GLU A 123 -4.41 -5.12 1.41
CA GLU A 123 -3.34 -4.16 1.12
C GLU A 123 -2.51 -3.93 2.39
N SER A 124 -1.23 -3.60 2.23
CA SER A 124 -0.39 -3.17 3.34
C SER A 124 -0.65 -1.73 3.74
N ARG A 125 -0.06 -1.33 4.87
CA ARG A 125 0.21 0.10 5.12
C ARG A 125 1.24 0.63 4.11
N ASP A 126 1.35 1.96 4.06
CA ASP A 126 2.39 2.65 3.31
C ASP A 126 3.80 2.19 3.72
N SER A 127 4.71 2.18 2.76
CA SER A 127 6.14 2.11 3.03
C SER A 127 6.67 3.38 3.69
N ASN A 128 7.96 3.39 4.03
CA ASN A 128 8.70 4.63 4.20
C ASN A 128 8.60 5.49 2.92
N ILE A 129 8.63 6.81 3.08
CA ILE A 129 8.44 7.77 1.99
C ILE A 129 9.80 8.22 1.46
N ILE A 130 9.95 8.20 0.13
CA ILE A 130 11.06 8.85 -0.57
C ILE A 130 10.60 10.24 -1.02
N LYS A 131 11.39 11.26 -0.74
CA LYS A 131 11.13 12.65 -1.13
C LYS A 131 12.42 13.28 -1.67
N PHE A 132 12.34 13.91 -2.84
CA PHE A 132 13.45 14.67 -3.42
C PHE A 132 12.95 15.68 -4.47
N ASP A 133 13.80 16.64 -4.81
CA ASP A 133 13.58 17.59 -5.90
C ASP A 133 14.46 17.17 -7.09
N TYR A 134 13.94 17.26 -8.30
CA TYR A 134 14.63 16.93 -9.56
C TYR A 134 14.23 17.92 -10.65
#